data_AF-A0A9W8V859-F1
#
_entry.id   AF-A0A9W8V859-F1
#
_cell.length_a   1.000
_cell.length_b   1.000
_cell.length_c   1.000
_cell.angle_alpha   90.00
_cell.angle_beta   90.00
_cell.angle_gamma   90.00
#
_symmetry.space_group_name_H-M   'P 1'
#
loop_
_entity.id
_entity.type
_entity.pdbx_description
1 polymer ?
#
loop_
_entity_poly.entity_id
_entity_poly.type
_entity_poly.pdbx_seq_one_letter_code
_entity_poly.pdbx_strand_id
1 'polypeptide(L)'
;MFTLLGREFDIYVGIIWWSFGAVLSCVIFGALMRNVRTGTLWMLLGLAGFFDLVLEESMLQYGGIYTYYGHQPLVLFNLFPCWWLFCNVSGIFLGIAVTFRYRAWFDGWRSVFLLPILPFCYVGPQVLAAMPTIYVVQADHTPIVTQICGILTCCIAIIQTGVMMDVVLGRDPLRFNGSARSKQFDKEEKVS
;
A
#
# COMPACT_ATOMS: atom_id res chain seq x y z
N MET A 1 10.45 -25.59 -1.60
CA MET A 1 9.17 -25.48 -2.31
C MET A 1 8.11 -26.27 -1.59
N PHE A 2 6.87 -25.79 -1.59
CA PHE A 2 5.69 -26.52 -1.11
C PHE A 2 4.56 -26.35 -2.11
N THR A 3 3.64 -27.31 -2.18
CA THR A 3 2.48 -27.24 -3.08
C THR A 3 1.26 -26.76 -2.29
N LEU A 4 0.64 -25.68 -2.73
CA LEU A 4 -0.61 -25.17 -2.17
C LEU A 4 -1.59 -24.92 -3.32
N LEU A 5 -2.81 -25.47 -3.22
CA LEU A 5 -3.85 -25.35 -4.25
C LEU A 5 -3.38 -25.74 -5.68
N GLY A 6 -2.52 -26.77 -5.77
CA GLY A 6 -2.00 -27.25 -7.06
C GLY A 6 -0.89 -26.40 -7.69
N ARG A 7 -0.41 -25.35 -7.00
CA ARG A 7 0.69 -24.49 -7.43
C ARG A 7 1.90 -24.70 -6.53
N GLU A 8 3.09 -24.74 -7.13
CA GLU A 8 4.35 -24.71 -6.37
C GLU A 8 4.62 -23.29 -5.88
N PHE A 9 4.82 -23.17 -4.57
CA PHE A 9 5.22 -21.95 -3.92
C PHE A 9 6.63 -22.09 -3.39
N ASP A 10 7.44 -21.09 -3.68
CA ASP A 10 8.74 -20.95 -3.06
C ASP A 10 8.63 -20.21 -1.73
N ILE A 11 9.21 -20.78 -0.67
CA ILE A 11 9.22 -20.17 0.66
C ILE A 11 9.96 -18.84 0.65
N TYR A 12 10.95 -18.67 -0.25
CA TYR A 12 11.68 -17.43 -0.40
C TYR A 12 10.77 -16.27 -0.80
N VAL A 13 9.75 -16.51 -1.63
CA VAL A 13 8.76 -15.49 -2.01
C VAL A 13 8.04 -14.95 -0.77
N GLY A 14 7.60 -15.84 0.13
CA GLY A 14 6.95 -15.45 1.38
C GLY A 14 7.87 -14.66 2.32
N ILE A 15 9.14 -15.07 2.45
CA ILE A 15 10.13 -14.38 3.29
C ILE A 15 10.42 -12.97 2.73
N ILE A 16 10.60 -12.85 1.42
CA ILE A 16 10.87 -11.57 0.76
C ILE A 16 9.69 -10.61 0.96
N TRP A 17 8.46 -11.07 0.71
CA TRP A 17 7.26 -10.27 0.89
C TRP A 17 7.05 -9.80 2.33
N TRP A 18 7.25 -10.72 3.28
CA TRP A 18 7.17 -10.38 4.71
C TRP A 18 8.23 -9.35 5.09
N SER A 19 9.47 -9.54 4.63
CA SER A 19 10.59 -8.63 4.92
C SER A 19 10.37 -7.25 4.31
N PHE A 20 9.89 -7.19 3.06
CA PHE A 20 9.52 -5.94 2.39
C PHE A 20 8.47 -5.18 3.19
N GLY A 21 7.35 -5.84 3.52
CA GLY A 21 6.28 -5.24 4.32
C GLY A 21 6.75 -4.76 5.70
N ALA A 22 7.57 -5.56 6.38
CA ALA A 22 8.10 -5.23 7.71
C ALA A 22 9.05 -4.02 7.68
N VAL A 23 10.03 -4.01 6.77
CA VAL A 23 10.99 -2.91 6.64
C VAL A 23 10.28 -1.62 6.27
N LEU A 24 9.39 -1.68 5.27
CA LEU A 24 8.61 -0.53 4.84
C LEU A 24 7.75 0.04 5.97
N SER A 25 7.06 -0.84 6.71
CA SER A 25 6.24 -0.46 7.85
C SER A 25 7.06 0.23 8.94
N CYS A 26 8.21 -0.32 9.30
CA CYS A 26 9.10 0.28 10.30
C CYS A 26 9.63 1.66 9.87
N VAL A 27 10.03 1.81 8.60
CA VAL A 27 10.56 3.07 8.07
C VAL A 27 9.49 4.17 8.09
N ILE A 28 8.30 3.90 7.54
CA ILE A 28 7.22 4.89 7.49
C ILE A 28 6.70 5.18 8.89
N PHE A 29 6.52 4.17 9.74
CA PHE A 29 6.11 4.36 11.13
C PHE A 29 7.11 5.23 11.89
N GLY A 30 8.42 4.97 11.72
CA GLY A 30 9.49 5.80 12.29
C GLY A 30 9.51 7.23 11.76
N ALA A 31 9.12 7.45 10.50
CA ALA A 31 8.96 8.79 9.94
C ALA A 31 7.75 9.53 10.54
N LEU A 32 6.62 8.83 10.74
CA LEU A 32 5.44 9.36 11.41
C LEU A 32 5.76 9.75 12.87
N MET A 33 6.54 8.92 13.59
CA MET A 33 7.01 9.22 14.95
C MET A 33 7.87 10.48 15.02
N ARG A 34 8.61 10.81 13.96
CA ARG A 34 9.39 12.06 13.84
C ARG A 34 8.58 13.24 13.33
N ASN A 35 7.26 13.08 13.16
CA ASN A 35 6.34 14.09 12.64
C ASN A 35 6.82 14.75 11.34
N VAL A 36 7.32 13.92 10.40
CA VAL A 36 7.76 14.41 9.08
C VAL A 36 6.65 15.13 8.33
N ARG A 37 7.02 16.02 7.40
CA ARG A 37 6.10 16.74 6.53
C ARG A 37 5.29 15.77 5.65
N THR A 38 4.08 16.17 5.22
CA THR A 38 3.25 15.36 4.33
C THR A 38 3.98 15.01 3.02
N GLY A 39 4.77 15.94 2.46
CA GLY A 39 5.53 15.67 1.24
C GLY A 39 6.63 14.63 1.42
N THR A 40 7.27 14.57 2.59
CA THR A 40 8.21 13.48 2.93
C THR A 40 7.48 12.15 3.01
N LEU A 41 6.24 12.14 3.52
CA LEU A 41 5.44 10.92 3.58
C LEU A 41 5.07 10.42 2.17
N TRP A 42 4.62 11.31 1.27
CA TRP A 42 4.40 10.96 -0.13
C TRP A 42 5.66 10.45 -0.82
N MET A 43 6.82 11.07 -0.55
CA MET A 43 8.10 10.61 -1.07
C MET A 43 8.45 9.21 -0.58
N LEU A 44 8.26 8.91 0.71
CA LEU A 44 8.50 7.57 1.26
C LEU A 44 7.57 6.52 0.65
N LEU A 45 6.30 6.87 0.41
CA LEU A 45 5.35 5.98 -0.28
C LEU A 45 5.72 5.77 -1.76
N GLY A 46 6.19 6.81 -2.45
CA GLY A 46 6.71 6.70 -3.81
C GLY A 46 7.96 5.82 -3.87
N LEU A 47 8.88 5.96 -2.93
CA LEU A 47 10.06 5.11 -2.80
C LEU A 47 9.68 3.67 -2.48
N ALA A 48 8.69 3.46 -1.60
CA ALA A 48 8.14 2.15 -1.28
C ALA A 48 7.68 1.43 -2.54
N GLY A 49 6.92 2.14 -3.37
CA GLY A 49 6.50 1.62 -4.64
C GLY A 49 7.68 1.33 -5.56
N PHE A 50 8.62 2.25 -5.70
CA PHE A 50 9.79 2.00 -6.53
C PHE A 50 10.56 0.73 -6.11
N PHE A 51 10.71 0.49 -4.82
CA PHE A 51 11.30 -0.76 -4.31
C PHE A 51 10.45 -1.98 -4.62
N ASP A 52 9.12 -1.88 -4.51
CA ASP A 52 8.17 -2.94 -4.87
C ASP A 52 8.37 -3.36 -6.34
N LEU A 53 8.40 -2.37 -7.25
CA LEU A 53 8.64 -2.59 -8.67
C LEU A 53 9.96 -3.33 -8.93
N VAL A 54 11.07 -2.85 -8.35
CA VAL A 54 12.39 -3.45 -8.57
C VAL A 54 12.44 -4.89 -8.04
N LEU A 55 11.89 -5.10 -6.84
CA LEU A 55 11.88 -6.39 -6.18
C LEU A 55 11.01 -7.38 -6.96
N GLU A 56 9.78 -6.99 -7.31
CA GLU A 56 8.87 -7.85 -8.05
C GLU A 56 9.35 -8.17 -9.46
N GLU A 57 9.84 -7.17 -10.20
CA GLU A 57 10.38 -7.39 -11.54
C GLU A 57 11.57 -8.36 -11.50
N SER A 58 12.43 -8.28 -10.48
CA SER A 58 13.53 -9.23 -10.29
C SER A 58 13.04 -10.67 -10.01
N MET A 59 11.96 -10.81 -9.23
CA MET A 59 11.38 -12.11 -8.89
C MET A 59 10.64 -12.72 -10.08
N LEU A 60 9.92 -11.91 -10.86
CA LEU A 60 9.23 -12.34 -12.08
C LEU A 60 10.22 -12.88 -13.11
N GLN A 61 11.40 -12.28 -13.21
CA GLN A 61 12.46 -12.72 -14.12
C GLN A 61 13.20 -13.98 -13.64
N TYR A 62 13.21 -14.25 -12.32
CA TYR A 62 13.90 -15.39 -11.74
C TYR A 62 13.09 -16.69 -11.90
N GLY A 63 13.00 -17.20 -13.13
CA GLY A 63 12.54 -18.57 -13.41
C GLY A 63 11.07 -18.84 -13.11
N GLY A 64 10.21 -17.81 -13.04
CA GLY A 64 8.76 -18.00 -12.87
C GLY A 64 8.30 -18.36 -11.46
N ILE A 65 9.14 -18.15 -10.43
CA ILE A 65 8.76 -18.31 -9.00
C ILE A 65 7.55 -17.46 -8.61
N TYR A 66 7.29 -16.40 -9.36
CA TYR A 66 6.14 -15.53 -9.24
C TYR A 66 5.63 -15.22 -10.64
N THR A 67 4.30 -15.24 -10.84
CA THR A 67 3.68 -14.89 -12.11
C THR A 67 2.34 -14.23 -11.87
N TYR A 68 2.06 -13.20 -12.66
CA TYR A 68 0.73 -12.61 -12.76
C TYR A 68 -0.14 -13.41 -13.73
N TYR A 69 -1.40 -13.59 -13.37
CA TYR A 69 -2.39 -14.28 -14.20
C TYR A 69 -3.22 -13.28 -15.01
N GLY A 70 -3.81 -13.73 -16.12
CA GLY A 70 -4.74 -12.94 -16.93
C GLY A 70 -4.09 -11.78 -17.69
N HIS A 71 -4.92 -10.97 -18.34
CA HIS A 71 -4.48 -9.85 -19.17
C HIS A 71 -4.17 -8.62 -18.31
N GLN A 72 -2.92 -8.54 -17.85
CA GLN A 72 -2.47 -7.47 -16.96
C GLN A 72 -2.37 -6.11 -17.69
N PRO A 73 -3.00 -5.03 -17.17
CA PRO A 73 -2.78 -3.69 -17.69
C PRO A 73 -1.48 -3.08 -17.18
N LEU A 74 -1.04 -1.99 -17.81
CA LEU A 74 0.09 -1.16 -17.39
C LEU A 74 1.39 -1.94 -17.13
N VAL A 75 1.67 -2.96 -17.93
CA VAL A 75 3.00 -3.58 -17.97
C VAL A 75 3.91 -2.67 -18.80
N LEU A 76 4.62 -1.76 -18.13
CA LEU A 76 5.41 -0.71 -18.79
C LEU A 76 6.87 -1.12 -19.04
N PHE A 77 7.40 -2.06 -18.26
CA PHE A 77 8.80 -2.47 -18.31
C PHE A 77 8.95 -3.81 -19.01
N ASN A 78 8.72 -4.91 -18.30
CA ASN A 78 8.84 -6.24 -18.86
C ASN A 78 7.71 -7.16 -18.38
N LEU A 79 7.62 -7.44 -17.08
CA LEU A 79 6.61 -8.37 -16.55
C LEU A 79 5.71 -7.75 -15.47
N PHE A 80 6.22 -6.77 -14.73
CA PHE A 80 5.49 -6.20 -13.60
C PHE A 80 4.36 -5.26 -14.05
N PRO A 81 3.12 -5.47 -13.59
CA PRO A 81 2.01 -4.58 -13.87
C PRO A 81 2.02 -3.39 -12.91
N CYS A 82 2.28 -2.19 -13.44
CA CYS A 82 2.48 -0.99 -12.62
C CYS A 82 1.24 -0.52 -11.85
N TRP A 83 0.05 -1.08 -12.10
CA TRP A 83 -1.13 -0.79 -11.27
C TRP A 83 -1.05 -1.43 -9.88
N TRP A 84 -0.41 -2.60 -9.78
CA TRP A 84 -0.31 -3.38 -8.56
C TRP A 84 0.42 -2.61 -7.45
N LEU A 85 1.51 -1.96 -7.86
CA LEU A 85 2.28 -0.99 -7.11
C LEU A 85 1.43 -0.09 -6.19
N PHE A 86 0.43 0.57 -6.79
CA PHE A 86 -0.33 1.61 -6.11
C PHE A 86 -1.27 1.01 -5.07
N CYS A 87 -1.97 -0.06 -5.41
CA CYS A 87 -2.86 -0.73 -4.47
C CYS A 87 -2.08 -1.46 -3.35
N ASN A 88 -0.90 -1.99 -3.65
CA ASN A 88 -0.03 -2.65 -2.68
C ASN A 88 0.47 -1.65 -1.62
N VAL A 89 1.07 -0.55 -2.06
CA VAL A 89 1.54 0.53 -1.18
C VAL A 89 0.39 1.13 -0.38
N SER A 90 -0.76 1.38 -1.01
CA SER A 90 -1.94 1.92 -0.32
C SER A 90 -2.45 0.97 0.78
N GLY A 91 -2.47 -0.34 0.53
CA GLY A 91 -2.89 -1.31 1.53
C GLY A 91 -1.95 -1.40 2.73
N ILE A 92 -0.64 -1.45 2.48
CA ILE A 92 0.36 -1.43 3.56
C ILE A 92 0.24 -0.13 4.37
N PHE A 93 0.02 1.00 3.70
CA PHE A 93 -0.06 2.30 4.36
C PHE A 93 -1.22 2.41 5.34
N LEU A 94 -2.39 1.80 5.07
CA LEU A 94 -3.49 1.80 6.02
C LEU A 94 -3.12 1.12 7.34
N GLY A 95 -2.47 -0.05 7.27
CA GLY A 95 -2.01 -0.78 8.45
C GLY A 95 -1.05 0.06 9.30
N ILE A 96 -0.12 0.74 8.65
CA ILE A 96 0.84 1.65 9.31
C ILE A 96 0.10 2.83 9.95
N ALA A 97 -0.82 3.46 9.22
CA ALA A 97 -1.56 4.63 9.68
C ALA A 97 -2.44 4.32 10.90
N VAL A 98 -3.17 3.20 10.87
CA VAL A 98 -4.00 2.72 11.98
C VAL A 98 -3.11 2.40 13.19
N THR A 99 -2.03 1.65 12.99
CA THR A 99 -1.10 1.31 14.08
C THR A 99 -0.52 2.56 14.72
N PHE A 100 -0.12 3.56 13.93
CA PHE A 100 0.42 4.82 14.42
C PHE A 100 -0.63 5.66 15.17
N ARG A 101 -1.85 5.77 14.62
CA ARG A 101 -2.94 6.57 15.16
C ARG A 101 -3.45 6.05 16.51
N TYR A 102 -3.50 4.73 16.67
CA TYR A 102 -4.00 4.05 17.86
C TYR A 102 -2.89 3.39 18.68
N ARG A 103 -1.62 3.77 18.47
CA ARG A 103 -0.45 3.18 19.15
C ARG A 103 -0.58 3.13 20.68
N ALA A 104 -1.17 4.15 21.30
CA ALA A 104 -1.38 4.20 22.74
C ALA A 104 -2.37 3.13 23.24
N TRP A 105 -3.32 2.72 22.39
CA TRP A 105 -4.24 1.64 22.71
C TRP A 105 -3.60 0.26 22.53
N PHE A 106 -2.74 0.11 21.52
CA PHE A 106 -2.00 -1.12 21.24
C PHE A 106 -0.84 -1.40 22.19
N ASP A 107 -0.55 -0.51 23.14
CA ASP A 107 0.55 -0.70 24.07
C ASP A 107 0.33 -1.92 25.00
N GLY A 108 1.40 -2.66 25.26
CA GLY A 108 1.37 -3.90 26.04
C GLY A 108 0.62 -5.07 25.35
N TRP A 109 -0.21 -5.79 26.11
CA TRP A 109 -0.87 -7.03 25.66
C TRP A 109 -1.85 -6.82 24.50
N ARG A 110 -2.38 -5.59 24.34
CA ARG A 110 -3.33 -5.25 23.28
C ARG A 110 -2.69 -5.24 21.89
N SER A 111 -1.37 -5.23 21.80
CA SER A 111 -0.63 -5.42 20.55
C SER A 111 -0.99 -6.72 19.82
N VAL A 112 -1.47 -7.75 20.54
CA VAL A 112 -1.96 -9.01 19.94
C VAL A 112 -3.09 -8.76 18.95
N PHE A 113 -3.91 -7.72 19.13
CA PHE A 113 -4.97 -7.36 18.19
C PHE A 113 -4.45 -6.86 16.83
N LEU A 114 -3.17 -6.49 16.71
CA LEU A 114 -2.57 -6.15 15.41
C LEU A 114 -2.52 -7.37 14.48
N LEU A 115 -2.40 -8.60 15.02
CA LEU A 115 -2.34 -9.82 14.22
C LEU A 115 -3.57 -10.01 13.32
N PRO A 116 -4.82 -9.91 13.82
CA PRO A 116 -5.99 -9.94 12.96
C PRO A 116 -6.23 -8.62 12.21
N ILE A 117 -5.94 -7.46 12.80
CA ILE A 117 -6.27 -6.15 12.19
C ILE A 117 -5.44 -5.87 10.94
N LEU A 118 -4.13 -6.13 10.98
CA LEU A 118 -3.23 -5.77 9.88
C LEU A 118 -3.58 -6.48 8.55
N PRO A 119 -3.92 -7.77 8.52
CA PRO A 119 -4.44 -8.42 7.32
C PRO A 119 -5.67 -7.73 6.73
N PHE A 120 -6.63 -7.30 7.55
CA PHE A 120 -7.79 -6.55 7.06
C PHE A 120 -7.42 -5.16 6.55
N CYS A 121 -6.50 -4.48 7.23
CA CYS A 121 -5.96 -3.21 6.78
C CYS A 121 -5.16 -3.33 5.48
N TYR A 122 -4.62 -4.49 5.16
CA TYR A 122 -3.95 -4.73 3.89
C TYR A 122 -4.95 -5.07 2.78
N VAL A 123 -5.75 -6.13 2.98
CA VAL A 123 -6.65 -6.66 1.95
C VAL A 123 -7.77 -5.69 1.59
N GLY A 124 -8.39 -5.05 2.59
CA GLY A 124 -9.53 -4.14 2.36
C GLY A 124 -9.23 -3.01 1.36
N PRO A 125 -8.32 -2.09 1.67
CA PRO A 125 -7.93 -1.00 0.76
C PRO A 125 -7.27 -1.49 -0.53
N GLN A 126 -6.51 -2.59 -0.51
CA GLN A 126 -5.93 -3.16 -1.73
C GLN A 126 -7.05 -3.56 -2.69
N VAL A 127 -8.00 -4.37 -2.22
CA VAL A 127 -9.13 -4.85 -3.03
C VAL A 127 -9.98 -3.68 -3.49
N LEU A 128 -10.32 -2.74 -2.60
CA LEU A 128 -11.13 -1.57 -2.95
C LEU A 128 -10.50 -0.76 -4.11
N ALA A 129 -9.19 -0.52 -4.06
CA ALA A 129 -8.50 0.19 -5.13
C ALA A 129 -8.36 -0.65 -6.40
N ALA A 130 -8.07 -1.94 -6.26
CA ALA A 130 -7.80 -2.87 -7.36
C ALA A 130 -9.05 -3.37 -8.10
N MET A 131 -10.25 -3.15 -7.55
CA MET A 131 -11.52 -3.65 -8.11
C MET A 131 -11.65 -3.46 -9.64
N PRO A 132 -11.38 -2.27 -10.23
CA PRO A 132 -11.47 -2.10 -11.66
C PRO A 132 -10.55 -3.03 -12.43
N THR A 133 -9.30 -3.18 -11.99
CA THR A 133 -8.33 -4.07 -12.64
C THR A 133 -8.67 -5.54 -12.44
N ILE A 134 -9.06 -5.94 -11.23
CA ILE A 134 -9.45 -7.33 -10.93
C ILE A 134 -10.58 -7.78 -11.86
N TYR A 135 -11.59 -6.91 -12.06
CA TYR A 135 -12.69 -7.19 -12.98
C TYR A 135 -12.21 -7.46 -14.41
N VAL A 136 -11.34 -6.60 -14.96
CA VAL A 136 -10.89 -6.74 -16.35
C VAL A 136 -9.81 -7.79 -16.57
N VAL A 137 -9.03 -8.15 -15.54
CA VAL A 137 -8.02 -9.21 -15.64
C VAL A 137 -8.66 -10.60 -15.71
N GLN A 138 -9.86 -10.75 -15.15
CA GLN A 138 -10.61 -11.99 -15.11
C GLN A 138 -11.54 -12.20 -16.32
N ALA A 139 -11.68 -11.19 -17.18
CA ALA A 139 -12.60 -11.21 -18.30
C ALA A 139 -11.92 -10.77 -19.60
N ASP A 140 -12.38 -11.31 -20.74
CA ASP A 140 -11.82 -11.01 -22.05
C ASP A 140 -12.32 -9.66 -22.58
N HIS A 141 -11.84 -8.57 -21.99
CA HIS A 141 -12.12 -7.22 -22.45
C HIS A 141 -11.10 -6.74 -23.50
N THR A 142 -11.49 -5.72 -24.27
CA THR A 142 -10.59 -5.08 -25.24
C THR A 142 -9.37 -4.46 -24.53
N PRO A 143 -8.19 -4.43 -25.16
CA PRO A 143 -6.98 -3.88 -24.55
C PRO A 143 -7.14 -2.45 -24.01
N ILE A 144 -7.92 -1.61 -24.70
CA ILE A 144 -8.16 -0.21 -24.29
C ILE A 144 -8.87 -0.17 -22.93
N VAL A 145 -9.94 -0.95 -22.78
CA VAL A 145 -10.70 -1.03 -21.52
C VAL A 145 -9.81 -1.55 -20.40
N THR A 146 -9.00 -2.57 -20.67
CA THR A 146 -8.06 -3.13 -19.70
C THR A 146 -7.06 -2.06 -19.21
N GLN A 147 -6.46 -1.30 -20.11
CA GLN A 147 -5.53 -0.21 -19.73
C GLN A 147 -6.22 0.90 -18.93
N ILE A 148 -7.43 1.32 -19.32
CA ILE A 148 -8.20 2.33 -18.59
C ILE A 148 -8.50 1.88 -17.16
N CYS A 149 -8.90 0.62 -16.97
CA CYS A 149 -9.12 0.07 -15.64
C CYS A 149 -7.83 0.02 -14.80
N GLY A 150 -6.68 -0.29 -15.42
CA GLY A 150 -5.38 -0.15 -14.78
C GLY A 150 -5.11 1.27 -14.28
N ILE A 151 -5.32 2.29 -15.12
CA ILE A 151 -5.13 3.70 -14.76
C ILE A 151 -6.11 4.11 -13.64
N LEU A 152 -7.37 3.70 -13.75
CA LEU A 152 -8.40 3.99 -12.76
C LEU A 152 -8.02 3.42 -11.38
N THR A 153 -7.51 2.19 -11.33
CA THR A 153 -6.98 1.57 -10.11
C THR A 153 -5.86 2.41 -9.48
N CYS A 154 -4.92 2.92 -10.28
CA CYS A 154 -3.86 3.82 -9.77
C CYS A 154 -4.46 5.09 -9.18
N CYS A 155 -5.41 5.73 -9.86
CA CYS A 155 -6.07 6.94 -9.37
C CYS A 155 -6.82 6.70 -8.06
N ILE A 156 -7.59 5.61 -7.96
CA ILE A 156 -8.31 5.25 -6.75
C ILE A 156 -7.34 5.01 -5.60
N ALA A 157 -6.25 4.25 -5.82
CA ALA A 157 -5.25 4.00 -4.79
C ALA A 157 -4.57 5.28 -4.26
N ILE A 158 -4.26 6.24 -5.15
CA ILE A 158 -3.69 7.55 -4.75
C ILE A 158 -4.71 8.36 -3.93
N ILE A 159 -5.96 8.45 -4.40
CA ILE A 159 -7.04 9.17 -3.70
C ILE A 159 -7.27 8.53 -2.32
N GLN A 160 -7.38 7.21 -2.28
CA GLN A 160 -7.56 6.42 -1.07
C GLN A 160 -6.42 6.69 -0.07
N THR A 161 -5.17 6.71 -0.53
CA THR A 161 -4.01 7.05 0.30
C THR A 161 -4.10 8.47 0.86
N GLY A 162 -4.54 9.44 0.05
CA GLY A 162 -4.80 10.81 0.52
C GLY A 162 -5.90 10.88 1.58
N VAL A 163 -6.98 10.12 1.41
CA VAL A 163 -8.06 10.00 2.40
C VAL A 163 -7.54 9.40 3.71
N MET A 164 -6.68 8.37 3.65
CA MET A 164 -6.05 7.82 4.86
C MET A 164 -5.21 8.87 5.59
N MET A 165 -4.47 9.72 4.86
CA MET A 165 -3.71 10.81 5.47
C MET A 165 -4.62 11.81 6.19
N ASP A 166 -5.72 12.25 5.57
CA ASP A 166 -6.62 13.23 6.20
C ASP A 166 -7.42 12.63 7.35
N VAL A 167 -8.08 11.50 7.11
CA VAL A 167 -9.04 10.91 8.06
C VAL A 167 -8.34 10.19 9.22
N VAL A 168 -7.32 9.37 8.92
CA VAL A 168 -6.65 8.55 9.94
C VAL A 168 -5.55 9.34 10.65
N LEU A 169 -4.74 10.07 9.88
CA LEU A 169 -3.58 10.80 10.42
C LEU A 169 -3.86 12.28 10.74
N GLY A 170 -5.01 12.83 10.35
CA GLY A 170 -5.31 14.25 10.54
C GLY A 170 -4.43 15.18 9.71
N ARG A 171 -3.86 14.69 8.60
CA ARG A 171 -2.91 15.40 7.75
C ARG A 171 -3.56 15.79 6.44
N ASP A 172 -3.44 17.06 6.07
CA ASP A 172 -3.84 17.50 4.74
C ASP A 172 -2.92 16.86 3.67
N PRO A 173 -3.45 16.01 2.77
CA PRO A 173 -2.66 15.28 1.78
C PRO A 173 -2.07 16.19 0.69
N LEU A 174 -2.66 17.38 0.48
CA LEU A 174 -2.22 18.33 -0.55
C LEU A 174 -1.24 19.37 0.01
N ARG A 175 -1.13 19.49 1.33
CA ARG A 175 -0.19 20.42 1.97
C ARG A 175 1.18 19.77 2.19
N PHE A 176 1.95 19.65 1.12
CA PHE A 176 3.28 19.01 1.13
C PHE A 176 4.27 19.54 2.19
N ASN A 177 4.22 20.84 2.50
CA ASN A 177 5.11 21.45 3.49
C ASN A 177 4.56 21.41 4.94
N GLY A 178 3.31 20.98 5.13
CA GLY A 178 2.68 20.89 6.45
C GLY A 178 3.16 19.67 7.24
N SER A 179 3.29 19.82 8.56
CA SER A 179 3.31 18.69 9.49
C SER A 179 1.93 18.54 10.15
N ALA A 180 1.68 17.44 10.87
CA ALA A 180 0.38 17.15 11.48
C ALA A 180 -0.12 18.22 12.48
N ARG A 181 0.71 19.18 12.88
CA ARG A 181 0.43 20.15 13.94
C ARG A 181 -0.61 21.24 13.60
N SER A 182 -1.10 21.32 12.37
CA SER A 182 -1.87 22.49 11.92
C SER A 182 -3.36 22.50 12.29
N LYS A 183 -4.05 21.36 12.46
CA LYS A 183 -5.52 21.38 12.65
C LYS A 183 -5.96 21.32 14.12
N GLN A 184 -5.08 20.89 15.03
CA GLN A 184 -5.48 20.61 16.43
C GLN A 184 -5.37 21.86 17.34
N PHE A 185 -4.50 22.83 17.03
CA PHE A 185 -4.39 24.09 17.78
C PHE A 185 -5.42 25.15 17.36
N ASP A 186 -5.79 25.23 16.08
CA ASP A 186 -6.78 26.22 15.58
C ASP A 186 -8.19 26.00 16.14
N LYS A 187 -8.48 24.80 16.67
CA LYS A 187 -9.78 24.46 17.27
C LYS A 187 -9.84 24.75 18.77
N GLU A 188 -8.72 24.74 19.46
CA GLU A 188 -8.65 25.07 20.90
C GLU A 188 -8.52 26.58 21.12
N GLU A 189 -7.84 27.29 20.23
CA GLU A 189 -7.65 28.76 20.33
C GLU A 189 -8.91 29.56 19.97
N LYS A 190 -9.89 28.95 19.29
CA LYS A 190 -11.20 29.57 18.99
C LYS A 190 -12.27 29.31 20.06
N VAL A 191 -11.93 28.60 21.14
CA VAL A 191 -12.86 28.25 22.23
C VAL A 191 -12.42 28.85 23.57
N SER A 192 -11.30 29.60 23.60
CA SER A 192 -10.90 30.46 24.73
C SER A 192 -11.26 31.91 24.49
#